data_AF-A0A850SR04-F1
#
_entry.id   AF-A0A850SR04-F1
#
_cell.length_a   1.000
_cell.length_b   1.000
_cell.length_c   1.000
_cell.angle_alpha   90.00
_cell.angle_beta   90.00
_cell.angle_gamma   90.00
#
_symmetry.space_group_name_H-M   'P 1'
#
loop_
_entity.id
_entity.type
_entity.pdbx_description
1 polymer ?
#
loop_
_entity_poly.entity_id
_entity_poly.type
_entity_poly.pdbx_seq_one_letter_code
_entity_poly.pdbx_strand_id
1 'polypeptide(L)'
;MIDKSKSPIWKRAAIRGAFTFAILFVALEALILFGKTTKIVTGEALMIALASGLGYAALWSIFAVAVERMLAKVDARAREEKP
;
A
#
# COMPACT_ATOMS: atom_id res chain seq x y z
N MET A 1 -10.41 20.68 10.70
CA MET A 1 -9.78 19.59 11.46
C MET A 1 -9.56 18.45 10.51
N ILE A 2 -8.30 18.15 10.14
CA ILE A 2 -8.00 17.00 9.29
C ILE A 2 -8.29 15.76 10.14
N ASP A 3 -9.30 15.02 9.73
CA ASP A 3 -9.81 13.87 10.47
C ASP A 3 -8.70 12.82 10.55
N LYS A 4 -8.01 12.75 11.69
CA LYS A 4 -7.01 11.70 11.95
C LYS A 4 -7.76 10.39 11.96
N SER A 5 -7.75 9.67 10.84
CA SER A 5 -8.33 8.34 10.74
C SER A 5 -7.91 7.51 11.94
N LYS A 6 -8.91 7.05 12.71
CA LYS A 6 -8.75 6.31 13.98
C LYS A 6 -8.00 4.98 13.83
N SER A 7 -7.76 4.52 12.60
CA SER A 7 -7.09 3.25 12.34
C SER A 7 -5.57 3.43 12.30
N PRO A 8 -4.79 2.58 12.98
CA PRO A 8 -3.33 2.69 12.96
C PRO A 8 -2.77 2.48 11.54
N ILE A 9 -1.71 3.20 11.21
CA ILE A 9 -1.13 3.27 9.85
C ILE A 9 -0.81 1.88 9.31
N TRP A 10 -0.26 1.00 10.14
CA TRP A 10 0.07 -0.38 9.77
C TRP A 10 -1.15 -1.19 9.33
N LYS A 11 -2.34 -0.98 9.94
CA LYS A 11 -3.57 -1.65 9.49
C LYS A 11 -3.99 -1.16 8.11
N ARG A 12 -3.88 0.15 7.86
CA ARG A 12 -4.21 0.73 6.54
C ARG A 12 -3.24 0.26 5.47
N ALA A 13 -1.95 0.18 5.79
CA ALA A 13 -0.93 -0.36 4.90
C ALA A 13 -1.14 -1.85 4.62
N ALA A 14 -1.48 -2.66 5.64
CA ALA A 14 -1.76 -4.08 5.48
C ALA A 14 -2.98 -4.34 4.59
N ILE A 15 -4.07 -3.59 4.77
CA ILE A 15 -5.27 -3.70 3.92
C ILE A 15 -4.94 -3.36 2.47
N ARG A 16 -4.16 -2.30 2.23
CA ARG A 16 -3.74 -1.91 0.88
C ARG A 16 -2.81 -2.93 0.25
N GLY A 17 -1.84 -3.45 1.02
CA GLY A 17 -0.96 -4.55 0.57
C GLY A 17 -1.74 -5.80 0.20
N ALA A 18 -2.74 -6.18 1.01
CA ALA A 18 -3.62 -7.31 0.73
C ALA A 18 -4.48 -7.09 -0.53
N PHE A 19 -4.98 -5.86 -0.74
CA PHE A 19 -5.70 -5.50 -1.97
C PHE A 19 -4.82 -5.61 -3.21
N THR A 20 -3.60 -5.06 -3.15
CA THR A 20 -2.63 -5.15 -4.25
C THR A 20 -2.26 -6.59 -4.55
N PHE A 21 -2.04 -7.41 -3.51
CA PHE A 21 -1.80 -8.85 -3.66
C PHE A 21 -2.97 -9.55 -4.36
N ALA A 22 -4.21 -9.31 -3.90
CA ALA A 22 -5.40 -9.94 -4.48
C ALA A 22 -5.58 -9.56 -5.96
N ILE A 23 -5.38 -8.29 -6.32
CA ILE A 23 -5.47 -7.83 -7.71
C ILE A 23 -4.40 -8.50 -8.58
N LEU A 24 -3.14 -8.52 -8.10
CA LEU A 24 -2.04 -9.14 -8.83
C LEU A 24 -2.23 -10.64 -9.00
N PHE A 25 -2.72 -11.32 -7.96
CA PHE A 25 -3.01 -12.74 -8.00
C PHE A 25 -4.10 -13.06 -9.03
N VAL A 26 -5.21 -12.30 -9.01
CA VAL A 26 -6.30 -12.45 -10.01
C VAL A 26 -5.81 -12.13 -11.43
N ALA A 27 -4.97 -11.11 -11.61
CA ALA A 27 -4.39 -10.78 -12.91
C ALA A 27 -3.47 -11.89 -13.44
N LEU A 28 -2.72 -12.55 -12.55
CA LEU A 28 -1.85 -13.68 -12.88
C LEU A 28 -2.66 -14.92 -13.26
N GLU A 29 -3.67 -15.28 -12.47
CA GLU A 29 -4.63 -16.34 -12.77
C GLU A 29 -5.29 -16.10 -14.14
N ALA A 30 -5.72 -14.87 -14.42
CA ALA A 30 -6.28 -14.51 -15.71
C ALA A 30 -5.28 -14.70 -16.86
N LEU A 31 -4.02 -14.26 -16.71
CA LEU A 31 -2.97 -14.44 -17.72
C LEU A 31 -2.68 -15.92 -18.02
N ILE A 32 -2.74 -16.78 -16.99
CA ILE A 32 -2.60 -18.23 -17.12
C ILE A 32 -3.81 -18.82 -17.87
N LEU A 33 -5.04 -18.44 -17.48
CA LEU A 33 -6.29 -18.87 -18.13
C LEU A 33 -6.36 -18.49 -19.62
N PHE A 34 -5.87 -17.30 -19.98
CA PHE A 34 -5.80 -16.85 -21.37
C PHE A 34 -4.62 -17.44 -22.16
N GLY A 35 -3.88 -18.39 -21.60
CA GLY A 35 -2.77 -19.09 -22.27
C GLY A 35 -1.57 -18.19 -22.61
N LYS A 36 -1.53 -16.95 -22.09
CA LYS A 36 -0.48 -15.98 -22.38
C LYS A 36 0.80 -16.22 -21.58
N THR A 37 0.73 -17.00 -20.51
CA THR A 37 1.86 -17.32 -19.65
C THR A 37 1.92 -18.83 -19.38
N THR A 38 2.74 -19.54 -20.17
CA THR A 38 3.02 -20.98 -20.00
C THR A 38 4.28 -21.25 -19.15
N LYS A 39 5.07 -20.22 -18.83
CA LYS A 39 6.36 -20.35 -18.14
C LYS A 39 6.39 -19.94 -16.67
N ILE A 40 5.37 -19.23 -16.18
CA ILE A 40 5.36 -18.82 -14.78
C ILE A 40 4.84 -20.01 -13.97
N VAL A 41 5.75 -20.69 -13.28
CA VAL A 41 5.38 -21.73 -12.32
C VAL A 41 4.57 -21.05 -11.21
N THR A 42 3.46 -21.65 -10.79
CA THR A 42 2.50 -21.05 -9.84
C THR A 42 3.17 -20.53 -8.57
N GLY A 43 4.28 -21.13 -8.13
CA GLY A 43 5.09 -20.65 -7.01
C GLY A 43 5.83 -19.32 -7.27
N GLU A 44 6.36 -19.10 -8.47
CA GLU A 44 7.02 -17.83 -8.84
C GLU A 44 5.99 -16.70 -8.95
N ALA A 45 4.82 -16.98 -9.54
CA ALA A 45 3.69 -16.07 -9.57
C ALA A 45 3.29 -15.59 -8.17
N LEU A 46 3.18 -16.54 -7.24
CA LEU A 46 2.82 -16.26 -5.85
C LEU A 46 3.88 -15.40 -5.16
N MET A 47 5.16 -15.71 -5.36
CA MET A 47 6.28 -14.93 -4.83
C MET A 47 6.32 -13.50 -5.39
N ILE A 48 6.07 -13.32 -6.69
CA ILE A 48 6.02 -11.98 -7.32
C ILE A 48 4.85 -11.18 -6.75
N ALA A 49 3.67 -11.79 -6.63
CA ALA A 49 2.50 -11.13 -6.06
C ALA A 49 2.75 -10.75 -4.59
N LEU A 50 3.35 -11.64 -3.81
CA LEU A 50 3.65 -11.43 -2.40
C LEU A 50 4.71 -10.34 -2.20
N ALA A 51 5.81 -10.38 -2.96
CA ALA A 51 6.85 -9.36 -2.94
C ALA A 51 6.30 -7.98 -3.35
N SER A 52 5.43 -7.95 -4.36
CA SER A 52 4.80 -6.71 -4.84
C SER A 52 3.82 -6.14 -3.82
N GLY A 53 2.99 -7.00 -3.19
CA GLY A 53 2.06 -6.61 -2.13
C GLY A 53 2.77 -6.07 -0.89
N LEU A 54 3.83 -6.75 -0.45
CA LEU A 54 4.67 -6.32 0.68
C LEU A 54 5.42 -5.02 0.37
N GLY A 55 6.01 -4.92 -0.83
CA GLY A 55 6.70 -3.72 -1.29
C GLY A 55 5.77 -2.50 -1.31
N TYR A 56 4.56 -2.66 -1.84
CA TYR A 56 3.55 -1.59 -1.84
C TYR A 56 3.12 -1.20 -0.42
N ALA A 57 2.91 -2.16 0.48
CA ALA A 57 2.56 -1.89 1.88
C ALA A 57 3.67 -1.12 2.62
N ALA A 58 4.93 -1.50 2.40
CA ALA A 58 6.10 -0.82 2.96
C ALA A 58 6.21 0.62 2.45
N LEU A 59 6.13 0.82 1.14
CA LEU A 59 6.20 2.13 0.51
C LEU A 59 5.10 3.05 1.03
N TRP A 60 3.87 2.51 1.15
CA TRP A 60 2.73 3.27 1.66
C TRP A 60 2.89 3.65 3.13
N SER A 61 3.42 2.75 3.95
CA SER A 61 3.71 3.03 5.37
C SER A 61 4.71 4.17 5.52
N ILE A 62 5.78 4.17 4.73
CA ILE A 62 6.80 5.23 4.72
C ILE A 62 6.16 6.57 4.32
N PHE A 63 5.37 6.56 3.25
CA PHE A 63 4.72 7.77 2.74
C PHE A 63 3.70 8.33 3.75
N ALA A 64 2.90 7.47 4.38
CA ALA A 64 1.96 7.88 5.41
C ALA A 64 2.65 8.55 6.60
N VAL A 65 3.78 8.00 7.06
CA VAL A 65 4.58 8.61 8.14
C VAL A 65 5.17 9.96 7.71
N ALA A 66 5.65 10.07 6.47
CA ALA A 66 6.17 11.33 5.94
C ALA A 66 5.08 12.42 5.86
N VAL A 67 3.88 12.06 5.39
CA VAL A 67 2.72 12.95 5.32
C VAL A 67 2.25 13.37 6.72
N GLU A 68 2.20 12.46 7.70
CA GLU A 68 1.87 12.81 9.08
C GLU A 68 2.87 13.81 9.68
N ARG A 69 4.17 13.64 9.41
CA ARG A 69 5.19 14.60 9.84
C ARG A 69 5.05 15.96 9.16
N MET A 70 4.70 15.99 7.87
CA MET A 70 4.45 17.24 7.16
C MET A 70 3.21 17.95 7.70
N LEU A 71 2.11 17.23 7.89
CA LEU A 71 0.87 17.77 8.46
C LEU A 71 1.10 18.33 9.87
N ALA A 72 1.87 17.63 10.71
CA ALA A 72 2.22 18.13 12.04
C ALA A 72 2.99 19.46 11.98
N LYS A 73 3.90 19.64 11.01
CA LYS A 73 4.63 20.90 10.81
C LYS A 73 3.71 22.02 10.31
N VAL A 74 2.78 21.70 9.41
CA VAL A 74 1.80 22.66 8.89
C VAL A 74 0.84 23.10 10.01
N ASP A 75 0.33 22.17 10.80
CA ASP A 75 -0.54 22.46 11.95
C ASP A 75 0.20 23.29 13.02
N ALA A 76 1.49 23.04 13.25
CA ALA A 76 2.29 23.83 14.18
C ALA A 76 2.43 25.29 13.69
N ARG A 77 2.76 25.50 12.42
CA ARG A 77 2.84 26.85 11.83
C ARG A 77 1.50 27.56 11.79
N ALA A 78 0.42 26.84 11.47
CA ALA A 78 -0.94 27.39 11.46
C ALA A 78 -1.44 27.81 12.86
N ARG A 79 -0.86 27.26 13.93
CA ARG A 79 -1.12 27.69 15.31
C ARG A 79 -0.27 28.90 15.71
N GLU A 80 0.94 29.04 15.15
CA GLU A 80 1.79 30.22 15.35
C GLU A 80 1.26 31.46 14.59
N GLU A 81 0.55 31.27 13.47
CA GLU A 81 -0.05 32.35 12.68
C GLU A 81 -1.46 32.80 13.15
N LYS A 82 -2.06 32.09 14.12
CA LYS A 82 -3.29 32.56 14.78
C LYS A 82 -2.93 33.30 16.07
N PRO A 83 -2.98 34.65 16.09
CA PRO A 83 -2.80 35.42 17.33
C PRO A 83 -3.91 35.16 18.35
#